data_AF-V4U8L1-F1
#
_entry.id   AF-V4U8L1-F1
#
_cell.length_a   1.000
_cell.length_b   1.000
_cell.length_c   1.000
_cell.angle_alpha   90.00
_cell.angle_beta   90.00
_cell.angle_gamma   90.00
#
_symmetry.space_group_name_H-M   'P 1'
#
loop_
_entity.id
_entity.type
_entity.pdbx_description
1 polymer ?
#
loop_
_entity_poly.entity_id
_entity_poly.type
_entity_poly.pdbx_seq_one_letter_code
_entity_poly.pdbx_strand_id
1 'polypeptide(L)'
;MAFTSIYDLLADISFTFSVQTNVDKDQVKAAIKAQQDQQIDNALLAEGRFYSDLELTEKEIECMVMEVSRAEYLAGDNLKQQLGHKESSTSGAEPSSSGARSSCSETKLEGGKGCELSDTVLSNSMQMVLSMGFSYLQVIEAYSIFGDDVDSMVCYLLETGSSSRRKGKATE
;
A
#
# COMPACT_ATOMS: atom_id res chain seq x y z
N MET A 1 -65.68 40.48 -1.71
CA MET A 1 -66.75 39.46 -1.86
C MET A 1 -67.53 39.44 -0.56
N ALA A 2 -68.80 39.81 -0.59
CA ALA A 2 -69.65 39.83 0.59
C ALA A 2 -70.17 38.42 0.87
N PHE A 3 -69.98 37.89 2.08
CA PHE A 3 -70.63 36.65 2.51
C PHE A 3 -72.14 36.89 2.58
N THR A 4 -72.90 36.29 1.67
CA THR A 4 -74.33 36.58 1.50
C THR A 4 -75.24 35.74 2.41
N SER A 5 -74.70 34.79 3.17
CA SER A 5 -75.45 33.94 4.09
C SER A 5 -74.57 33.48 5.26
N ILE A 6 -75.17 33.33 6.45
CA ILE A 6 -74.51 32.78 7.65
C ILE A 6 -73.97 31.38 7.38
N TYR A 7 -74.62 30.60 6.52
CA TYR A 7 -74.19 29.26 6.15
C TYR A 7 -72.85 29.26 5.38
N ASP A 8 -72.60 30.26 4.52
CA ASP A 8 -71.35 30.36 3.78
C ASP A 8 -70.18 30.70 4.71
N LEU A 9 -70.40 31.58 5.69
CA LEU A 9 -69.41 31.92 6.70
C LEU A 9 -69.04 30.70 7.58
N LEU A 10 -70.04 29.91 7.99
CA LEU A 10 -69.81 28.71 8.80
C LEU A 10 -69.09 27.61 8.02
N ALA A 11 -69.39 27.46 6.72
CA ALA A 11 -68.70 26.52 5.85
C ALA A 11 -67.21 26.89 5.69
N ASP A 12 -66.91 28.18 5.50
CA ASP A 12 -65.55 28.67 5.32
C ASP A 12 -64.71 28.55 6.61
N ILE A 13 -65.29 28.85 7.77
CA ILE A 13 -64.64 28.64 9.08
C ILE A 13 -64.37 27.15 9.33
N SER A 14 -65.32 26.28 8.99
CA SER A 14 -65.16 24.83 9.19
C SER A 14 -64.07 24.25 8.29
N PHE A 15 -64.00 24.70 7.04
CA PHE A 15 -62.97 24.30 6.10
C PHE A 15 -61.58 24.78 6.52
N THR A 16 -61.44 26.06 6.88
CA THR A 16 -60.17 26.63 7.34
C THR A 16 -59.66 25.94 8.62
N PHE A 17 -60.54 25.62 9.57
CA PHE A 17 -60.16 24.85 10.77
C PHE A 17 -59.72 23.42 10.44
N SER A 18 -60.42 22.73 9.54
CA SER A 18 -60.04 21.38 9.11
C SER A 18 -58.71 21.35 8.36
N VAL A 19 -58.44 22.34 7.50
CA VAL A 19 -57.15 22.47 6.80
C VAL A 19 -56.04 22.79 7.80
N GLN A 20 -56.25 23.71 8.73
CA GLN A 20 -55.25 24.07 9.74
C GLN A 20 -54.88 22.87 10.63
N THR A 21 -55.86 22.09 11.09
CA THR A 21 -55.60 20.90 11.92
C THR A 21 -54.92 19.77 11.14
N ASN A 22 -55.14 19.69 9.82
CA ASN A 22 -54.45 18.75 8.96
C ASN A 22 -52.98 19.17 8.72
N VAL A 23 -52.75 20.46 8.44
CA VAL A 23 -51.40 21.05 8.31
C VAL A 23 -50.59 20.91 9.60
N ASP A 24 -51.20 21.12 10.77
CA ASP A 24 -50.56 20.95 12.07
C ASP A 24 -50.09 19.50 12.29
N LYS A 25 -50.96 18.52 11.98
CA LYS A 25 -50.59 17.08 12.06
C LYS A 25 -49.44 16.72 11.13
N ASP A 26 -49.42 17.25 9.92
CA ASP A 26 -48.36 16.95 8.97
C ASP A 26 -47.05 17.65 9.33
N GLN A 27 -47.12 18.84 9.92
CA GLN A 27 -45.94 19.51 10.49
C GLN A 27 -45.35 18.72 11.66
N VAL A 28 -46.18 18.19 12.56
CA VAL A 28 -45.72 17.34 13.68
C VAL A 28 -45.07 16.05 13.15
N LYS A 29 -45.67 15.39 12.16
CA LYS A 29 -45.06 14.20 11.54
C LYS A 29 -43.74 14.51 10.86
N ALA A 30 -43.67 15.63 10.13
CA ALA A 30 -42.45 16.07 9.47
C ALA A 30 -41.35 16.38 10.49
N ALA A 31 -41.68 17.02 11.61
CA ALA A 31 -40.74 17.30 12.70
C ALA A 31 -40.22 16.02 13.37
N ILE A 32 -41.10 15.06 13.67
CA ILE A 32 -40.71 13.76 14.24
C ILE A 32 -39.80 13.00 13.26
N LYS A 33 -40.15 12.99 11.97
CA LYS A 33 -39.33 12.37 10.93
C LYS A 33 -37.96 13.03 10.84
N ALA A 34 -37.90 14.36 10.82
CA ALA A 34 -36.64 15.09 10.80
C ALA A 34 -35.76 14.77 12.02
N GLN A 35 -36.37 14.63 13.20
CA GLN A 35 -35.66 14.23 14.41
C GLN A 35 -35.14 12.79 14.35
N GLN A 36 -35.91 11.86 13.76
CA GLN A 36 -35.46 10.49 13.52
C GLN A 36 -34.32 10.43 12.52
N ASP A 37 -34.46 11.11 11.38
CA ASP A 37 -33.42 11.20 10.34
C ASP A 37 -32.12 11.75 10.96
N GLN A 38 -32.20 12.78 11.80
CA GLN A 38 -31.04 13.31 12.52
C GLN A 38 -30.40 12.30 13.48
N GLN A 39 -31.19 11.47 14.18
CA GLN A 39 -30.64 10.42 15.04
C GLN A 39 -29.95 9.33 14.25
N ILE A 40 -30.50 8.97 13.09
CA ILE A 40 -29.90 8.00 12.18
C ILE A 40 -28.57 8.53 11.64
N ASP A 41 -28.54 9.78 11.19
CA ASP A 41 -27.31 10.41 10.68
C ASP A 41 -26.22 10.45 11.75
N ASN A 42 -26.57 10.81 12.99
CA ASN A 42 -25.63 10.82 14.10
C ASN A 42 -25.11 9.41 14.44
N ALA A 43 -25.98 8.40 14.42
CA ALA A 43 -25.59 7.01 14.67
C ALA A 43 -24.64 6.51 13.56
N LEU A 44 -24.96 6.79 12.30
CA LEU A 44 -24.14 6.39 11.15
C LEU A 44 -22.77 7.08 11.17
N LEU A 45 -22.73 8.37 11.53
CA LEU A 45 -21.48 9.11 11.67
C LEU A 45 -20.62 8.55 12.81
N ALA A 46 -21.22 8.18 13.93
CA ALA A 46 -20.52 7.56 15.05
C ALA A 46 -19.93 6.20 14.66
N GLU A 47 -20.69 5.38 13.93
CA GLU A 47 -20.22 4.10 13.42
C GLU A 47 -19.07 4.27 12.42
N GLY A 48 -19.17 5.22 11.49
CA GLY A 48 -18.09 5.53 10.55
C GLY A 48 -16.80 5.97 11.24
N ARG A 49 -16.91 6.79 12.30
CA ARG A 49 -15.76 7.17 13.13
C ARG A 49 -15.18 5.97 13.88
N PHE A 50 -16.03 5.13 14.44
CA PHE A 50 -15.60 3.94 15.17
C PHE A 50 -14.76 3.00 14.30
N TYR A 51 -15.18 2.70 13.08
CA TYR A 51 -14.39 1.84 12.18
C TYR A 51 -13.09 2.49 11.71
N SER A 52 -13.10 3.81 11.47
CA SER A 52 -11.87 4.54 11.13
C SER A 52 -10.84 4.49 12.26
N ASP A 53 -11.28 4.68 13.51
CA ASP A 53 -10.39 4.64 14.68
C ASP A 53 -9.86 3.22 14.94
N LEU A 54 -10.71 2.20 14.70
CA LEU A 54 -10.33 0.80 14.80
C LEU A 54 -9.24 0.44 13.78
N GLU A 55 -9.41 0.83 12.51
CA GLU A 55 -8.42 0.59 11.45
C GLU A 55 -7.10 1.31 11.73
N LEU A 56 -7.14 2.55 12.24
CA LEU A 56 -5.95 3.30 12.64
C LEU A 56 -5.19 2.57 13.76
N THR A 57 -5.91 2.12 14.79
CA THR A 57 -5.32 1.41 15.94
C THR A 57 -4.68 0.08 15.51
N GLU A 58 -5.32 -0.66 14.61
CA GLU A 58 -4.76 -1.90 14.05
C GLU A 58 -3.42 -1.62 13.34
N LYS A 59 -3.36 -0.56 12.53
CA LYS A 59 -2.13 -0.15 11.84
C LYS A 59 -1.03 0.29 12.79
N GLU A 60 -1.36 1.02 13.85
CA GLU A 60 -0.40 1.42 14.88
C GLU A 60 0.19 0.19 15.60
N ILE A 61 -0.63 -0.80 15.93
CA ILE A 61 -0.17 -2.05 16.55
C ILE A 61 0.74 -2.83 15.60
N GLU A 62 0.35 -2.98 14.33
CA GLU A 62 1.17 -3.66 13.31
C GLU A 62 2.55 -3.01 13.16
N CYS A 63 2.59 -1.68 13.08
CA CYS A 63 3.84 -0.92 13.02
C CYS A 63 4.70 -1.13 14.27
N MET A 64 4.10 -1.02 15.46
CA MET A 64 4.80 -1.21 16.73
C MET A 64 5.38 -2.62 16.87
N VAL A 65 4.62 -3.66 16.52
CA VAL A 65 5.09 -5.05 16.57
C VAL A 65 6.30 -5.24 15.66
N MET A 66 6.24 -4.69 14.44
CA MET A 66 7.35 -4.77 13.49
C MET A 66 8.58 -3.99 13.97
N GLU A 67 8.40 -2.79 14.53
CA GLU A 67 9.49 -1.95 15.05
C GLU A 67 10.16 -2.57 16.27
N VAL A 68 9.39 -3.06 17.24
CA VAL A 68 9.91 -3.74 18.43
C VAL A 68 10.66 -5.00 18.05
N SER A 69 10.10 -5.81 17.13
CA SER A 69 10.76 -7.02 16.64
C SER A 69 12.07 -6.71 15.92
N ARG A 70 12.10 -5.64 15.10
CA ARG A 70 13.32 -5.18 14.43
C ARG A 70 14.37 -4.73 15.45
N ALA A 71 13.97 -4.01 16.49
CA ALA A 71 14.89 -3.55 17.54
C ALA A 71 15.47 -4.74 18.35
N GLU A 72 14.65 -5.74 18.67
CA GLU A 72 15.10 -6.97 19.36
C GLU A 72 16.09 -7.77 18.52
N TYR A 73 15.80 -7.96 17.22
CA TYR A 73 16.69 -8.66 16.30
C TYR A 73 18.07 -7.97 16.22
N LEU A 74 18.08 -6.65 16.05
CA LEU A 74 19.32 -5.86 15.99
C LEU A 74 20.08 -5.89 17.33
N ALA A 75 19.40 -5.83 18.47
CA ALA A 75 20.03 -5.92 19.79
C ALA A 75 20.73 -7.27 20.00
N GLY A 76 20.14 -8.37 19.51
CA GLY A 76 20.75 -9.71 19.55
C GLY A 76 22.03 -9.84 18.70
N ASP A 77 22.08 -9.19 17.53
CA ASP A 77 23.26 -9.19 16.66
C ASP A 77 24.41 -8.35 17.22
N ASN A 78 24.12 -7.20 17.85
CA ASN A 78 25.16 -6.41 18.53
C ASN A 78 25.82 -7.18 19.70
N LEU A 79 25.06 -8.03 20.40
CA LEU A 79 25.57 -8.84 21.49
C LEU A 79 26.48 -9.98 20.99
N LYS A 80 26.15 -10.58 19.83
CA LYS A 80 27.03 -11.52 19.13
C LYS A 80 28.26 -10.85 18.52
N GLN A 81 28.13 -9.64 17.97
CA GLN A 81 29.24 -8.89 17.38
C GLN A 81 30.26 -8.46 18.45
N GLN A 82 29.82 -8.11 19.67
CA GLN A 82 30.74 -7.88 20.79
C GLN A 82 31.41 -9.16 21.33
N LEU A 83 30.75 -10.32 21.22
CA LEU A 83 31.34 -11.62 21.57
C LEU A 83 32.28 -12.18 20.48
N GLY A 84 32.16 -11.71 19.22
CA GLY A 84 33.08 -11.99 18.12
C GLY A 84 34.27 -11.03 18.03
N HIS A 85 34.25 -9.91 18.78
CA HIS A 85 35.34 -8.94 18.82
C HIS A 85 36.34 -9.24 19.94
N LYS A 86 36.84 -10.47 20.00
CA LYS A 86 37.94 -10.82 20.89
C LYS A 86 38.80 -11.93 20.29
N GLU A 87 39.33 -11.68 19.09
CA GLU A 87 40.56 -12.31 18.55
C GLU A 87 40.75 -11.89 17.08
N SER A 88 41.30 -10.70 16.83
CA SER A 88 42.15 -10.52 15.64
C SER A 88 43.06 -9.30 15.84
N SER A 89 44.25 -9.57 16.33
CA SER A 89 45.34 -8.63 16.44
C SER A 89 46.02 -8.44 15.08
N THR A 90 46.26 -7.18 14.73
CA THR A 90 47.46 -6.64 14.08
C THR A 90 48.05 -7.39 12.87
N SER A 91 47.89 -6.83 11.68
CA SER A 91 48.96 -6.87 10.67
C SER A 91 49.01 -5.55 9.92
N GLY A 92 50.01 -4.73 10.27
CA GLY A 92 50.43 -3.62 9.42
C GLY A 92 51.20 -4.18 8.23
N ALA A 93 50.75 -3.82 7.04
CA ALA A 93 51.56 -3.86 5.83
C ALA A 93 50.96 -2.85 4.83
N GLU A 94 51.62 -1.71 4.67
CA GLU A 94 51.53 -0.95 3.43
C GLU A 94 52.09 -1.79 2.28
N PRO A 95 51.57 -1.61 1.06
CA PRO A 95 52.52 -1.33 0.00
C PRO A 95 52.16 -0.08 -0.80
N SER A 96 53.26 0.51 -1.24
CA SER A 96 53.43 1.77 -1.94
C SER A 96 53.00 1.74 -3.42
N SER A 97 52.32 2.81 -3.83
CA SER A 97 52.61 3.74 -4.97
C SER A 97 52.73 3.27 -6.45
N SER A 98 52.28 4.21 -7.32
CA SER A 98 52.49 4.41 -8.77
C SER A 98 51.44 3.78 -9.70
N GLY A 99 50.81 4.46 -10.67
CA GLY A 99 50.99 5.82 -11.21
C GLY A 99 50.13 6.00 -12.49
N ALA A 100 50.08 7.25 -12.99
CA ALA A 100 49.63 7.71 -14.32
C ALA A 100 48.16 8.21 -14.53
N ARG A 101 47.96 9.50 -14.21
CA ARG A 101 47.56 10.64 -15.08
C ARG A 101 46.24 10.68 -15.90
N SER A 102 45.72 11.93 -15.94
CA SER A 102 44.92 12.61 -16.99
C SER A 102 43.41 12.54 -16.78
N SER A 103 42.59 13.60 -16.88
CA SER A 103 42.74 15.04 -17.11
C SER A 103 41.43 15.70 -16.64
N CYS A 104 41.53 16.89 -16.06
CA CYS A 104 40.39 17.80 -15.94
C CYS A 104 39.90 18.19 -17.35
N SER A 105 38.59 18.18 -17.60
CA SER A 105 37.87 19.29 -18.25
C SER A 105 36.36 19.02 -18.28
N GLU A 106 35.61 20.03 -17.90
CA GLU A 106 34.15 20.12 -18.00
C GLU A 106 33.70 20.26 -19.46
N THR A 107 32.60 19.60 -19.85
CA THR A 107 31.65 20.08 -20.87
C THR A 107 30.28 19.40 -20.72
N LYS A 108 29.25 20.22 -20.45
CA LYS A 108 27.82 20.06 -20.75
C LYS A 108 27.49 19.14 -21.95
N LEU A 109 26.61 18.15 -21.73
CA LEU A 109 25.29 17.97 -22.40
C LEU A 109 24.78 16.52 -22.23
N GLU A 110 23.62 16.43 -21.58
CA GLU A 110 22.48 15.53 -21.83
C GLU A 110 22.69 14.04 -22.15
N GLY A 111 22.05 13.19 -21.35
CA GLY A 111 21.66 11.82 -21.73
C GLY A 111 22.52 10.72 -21.10
N GLY A 112 22.16 10.28 -19.89
CA GLY A 112 22.94 9.25 -19.19
C GLY A 112 22.13 8.51 -18.13
N LYS A 113 21.37 7.53 -18.61
CA LYS A 113 20.70 6.46 -17.86
C LYS A 113 21.60 5.88 -16.75
N GLY A 114 21.15 5.98 -15.51
CA GLY A 114 21.82 5.38 -14.36
C GLY A 114 21.05 5.70 -13.08
N CYS A 115 19.88 5.09 -12.89
CA CYS A 115 19.23 5.12 -11.58
C CYS A 115 19.87 4.01 -10.73
N GLU A 116 20.97 4.41 -10.12
CA GLU A 116 21.71 3.83 -9.01
C GLU A 116 20.78 3.61 -7.80
N LEU A 117 19.97 2.53 -7.80
CA LEU A 117 19.02 2.29 -6.70
C LEU A 117 18.62 0.82 -6.45
N SER A 118 19.34 -0.17 -7.00
CA SER A 118 18.97 -1.59 -6.81
C SER A 118 20.14 -2.55 -6.61
N ASP A 119 21.34 -2.08 -6.25
CA ASP A 119 22.49 -2.97 -6.04
C ASP A 119 22.65 -3.47 -4.59
N THR A 120 21.78 -3.05 -3.66
CA THR A 120 21.84 -3.48 -2.25
C THR A 120 20.78 -4.50 -1.82
N VAL A 121 19.82 -4.86 -2.68
CA VAL A 121 18.71 -5.76 -2.32
C VAL A 121 18.59 -7.01 -3.21
N LEU A 122 19.24 -7.03 -4.39
CA LEU A 122 19.26 -8.21 -5.25
C LEU A 122 20.58 -8.96 -5.07
N SER A 123 20.51 -10.27 -4.82
CA SER A 123 21.73 -11.08 -4.77
C SER A 123 22.45 -11.05 -6.12
N ASN A 124 23.79 -11.13 -6.11
CA ASN A 124 24.61 -11.23 -7.32
C ASN A 124 24.12 -12.36 -8.25
N SER A 125 23.61 -13.46 -7.68
CA SER A 125 23.01 -14.56 -8.43
C SER A 125 21.76 -14.15 -9.22
N MET A 126 20.80 -13.47 -8.56
CA MET A 126 19.60 -12.94 -9.20
C MET A 126 19.96 -11.96 -10.32
N GLN A 127 20.89 -11.05 -10.06
CA GLN A 127 21.33 -10.06 -11.05
C GLN A 127 21.97 -10.72 -12.27
N MET A 128 22.76 -11.78 -12.06
CA MET A 128 23.38 -12.54 -13.14
C MET A 128 22.33 -13.27 -13.99
N VAL A 129 21.35 -13.94 -13.39
CA VAL A 129 20.28 -14.65 -14.13
C VAL A 129 19.33 -13.67 -14.84
N LEU A 130 19.03 -12.52 -14.23
CA LEU A 130 18.30 -11.44 -14.91
C LEU A 130 19.06 -10.91 -16.13
N SER A 131 20.38 -10.76 -16.01
CA SER A 131 21.25 -10.32 -17.10
C SER A 131 21.35 -11.33 -18.24
N MET A 132 21.07 -12.62 -17.97
CA MET A 132 20.95 -13.66 -18.99
C MET A 132 19.63 -13.58 -19.80
N GLY A 133 18.70 -12.69 -19.41
CA GLY A 133 17.46 -12.44 -20.15
C GLY A 133 16.23 -13.20 -19.63
N PHE A 134 16.33 -13.83 -18.46
CA PHE A 134 15.19 -14.43 -17.80
C PHE A 134 14.30 -13.37 -17.13
N SER A 135 12.99 -13.60 -17.10
CA SER A 135 12.06 -12.64 -16.49
C SER A 135 12.20 -12.61 -14.97
N TYR A 136 12.01 -11.45 -14.35
CA TYR A 136 12.09 -11.32 -12.90
C TYR A 136 11.19 -12.30 -12.14
N LEU A 137 9.99 -12.55 -12.65
CA LEU A 137 9.05 -13.50 -12.05
C LEU A 137 9.58 -14.95 -12.06
N GLN A 138 10.27 -15.33 -13.14
CA GLN A 138 10.94 -16.63 -13.25
C GLN A 138 12.16 -16.70 -12.33
N VAL A 139 12.97 -15.64 -12.28
CA VAL A 139 14.17 -15.59 -11.45
C VAL A 139 13.83 -15.65 -9.96
N ILE A 140 12.80 -14.94 -9.51
CA ILE A 140 12.40 -14.97 -8.09
C ILE A 140 11.81 -16.33 -7.68
N GLU A 141 11.10 -17.00 -8.59
CA GLU A 141 10.60 -18.36 -8.38
C GLU A 141 11.76 -19.36 -8.24
N ALA A 142 12.71 -19.33 -9.19
CA ALA A 142 13.90 -20.19 -9.15
C ALA A 142 14.74 -19.91 -7.90
N TYR A 143 14.92 -18.64 -7.54
CA TYR A 143 15.65 -18.24 -6.33
C TYR A 143 14.96 -18.73 -5.05
N SER A 144 13.62 -18.76 -5.02
CA SER A 144 12.88 -19.29 -3.88
C SER A 144 13.10 -20.80 -3.67
N ILE A 145 13.51 -21.53 -4.70
CA ILE A 145 13.78 -22.98 -4.66
C ILE A 145 15.27 -23.26 -4.40
N PHE A 146 16.16 -22.61 -5.15
CA PHE A 146 17.59 -22.92 -5.18
C PHE A 146 18.45 -21.93 -4.38
N GLY A 147 17.88 -20.81 -3.91
CA GLY A 147 18.62 -19.76 -3.23
C GLY A 147 19.64 -19.09 -4.16
N ASP A 148 20.88 -18.98 -3.69
CA ASP A 148 21.96 -18.27 -4.38
C ASP A 148 22.69 -19.10 -5.45
N ASP A 149 22.27 -20.35 -5.70
CA ASP A 149 22.90 -21.24 -6.67
C ASP A 149 22.45 -20.96 -8.10
N VAL A 150 23.29 -20.23 -8.83
CA VAL A 150 22.99 -19.78 -10.20
C VAL A 150 22.87 -20.95 -11.18
N ASP A 151 23.69 -21.99 -11.03
CA ASP A 151 23.68 -23.12 -11.96
C ASP A 151 22.35 -23.88 -11.89
N SER A 152 21.86 -24.11 -10.68
CA SER A 152 20.54 -24.73 -10.46
C SER A 152 19.38 -23.82 -10.90
N MET A 153 19.47 -22.51 -10.65
CA MET A 153 18.46 -21.54 -11.13
C MET A 153 18.37 -21.53 -12.66
N VAL A 154 19.50 -21.44 -13.36
CA VAL A 154 19.54 -21.41 -14.83
C VAL A 154 19.06 -22.76 -15.40
N CYS A 155 19.44 -23.87 -14.78
CA CYS A 155 18.96 -25.21 -15.17
C CYS A 155 17.43 -25.31 -15.11
N TYR A 156 16.83 -24.91 -13.97
CA TYR A 156 15.38 -24.89 -13.78
C TYR A 156 14.66 -23.99 -14.78
N LEU A 157 15.21 -22.82 -15.06
CA LEU A 157 14.62 -21.87 -16.01
C LEU A 157 14.73 -22.31 -17.46
N LEU A 158 15.79 -23.03 -17.81
CA LEU A 158 15.92 -23.66 -19.13
C LEU A 158 14.95 -24.84 -19.26
N GLU A 159 14.78 -25.65 -18.22
CA GLU A 159 13.89 -26.81 -18.23
C GLU A 159 12.41 -26.39 -18.22
N THR A 160 12.06 -25.36 -17.44
CA THR A 160 10.68 -24.86 -17.26
C THR A 160 10.30 -23.81 -18.31
N GLY A 161 11.21 -22.89 -18.67
CA GLY A 161 10.99 -21.80 -19.62
C GLY A 161 11.00 -22.23 -21.10
N SER A 162 11.50 -23.43 -21.41
CA SER A 162 11.48 -23.99 -22.77
C SER A 162 10.10 -24.50 -23.21
N SER A 163 9.09 -24.44 -22.34
CA SER A 163 7.71 -24.85 -22.61
C SER A 163 6.93 -23.92 -23.58
N SER A 164 7.59 -22.99 -24.27
CA SER A 164 6.95 -22.16 -25.32
C SER A 164 7.11 -22.74 -26.74
N ARG A 165 7.88 -23.82 -26.93
CA ARG A 165 7.99 -24.52 -28.22
C ARG A 165 7.06 -25.72 -28.28
N ARG A 166 5.84 -25.48 -28.80
CA ARG A 166 5.11 -26.29 -29.81
C ARG A 166 3.59 -26.02 -29.75
N LYS A 167 3.17 -24.82 -30.18
CA LYS A 167 1.85 -24.68 -30.82
C LYS A 167 2.07 -24.92 -32.31
N GLY A 168 1.97 -26.19 -32.72
CA GLY A 168 2.05 -26.57 -34.13
C GLY A 168 1.00 -25.83 -34.94
N LYS A 169 1.42 -25.25 -36.06
CA LYS A 169 0.51 -24.99 -37.17
C LYS A 169 0.28 -26.32 -37.87
N ALA A 170 -0.96 -26.79 -37.88
CA ALA A 170 -1.41 -27.83 -38.80
C ALA A 170 -2.69 -27.30 -39.45
N THR A 171 -2.54 -26.88 -40.70
CA THR A 171 -3.55 -26.88 -41.73
C THR A 171 -3.93 -28.32 -42.06
N GLU A 172 -5.21 -28.66 -41.96
CA GLU A 172 -5.99 -29.37 -42.99
C GLU A 172 -7.49 -29.09 -42.73
#